data_AF-A0A1B7NT03-F1
#
_entry.id   AF-A0A1B7NT03-F1
#
_cell.length_a   1.000
_cell.length_b   1.000
_cell.length_c   1.000
_cell.angle_alpha   90.00
_cell.angle_beta   90.00
_cell.angle_gamma   90.00
#
_symmetry.space_group_name_H-M   'P 1'
#
loop_
_entity.id
_entity.type
_entity.pdbx_description
1 polymer ?
#
loop_
_entity_poly.entity_id
_entity_poly.type
_entity_poly.pdbx_seq_one_letter_code
_entity_poly.pdbx_strand_id
1 'polypeptide(L)' 'MPSREATHAGSWYSDHEPTLSNQLDKWLAQVPDQLPGIGHLPVPGARIIIAPHAGYSYSGPCAAWAYKALDLSQ' A
#
# COMPACT_ATOMS: atom_id res chain seq x y z
N MET A 1 22.20 6.08 -14.87
CA MET A 1 21.20 6.93 -14.22
C MET A 1 21.49 6.93 -12.73
N PRO A 2 21.51 8.09 -12.05
CA PRO A 2 21.63 8.11 -10.59
C PRO A 2 20.37 7.52 -9.97
N SER A 3 20.53 6.68 -8.95
CA SER A 3 19.43 6.16 -8.12
C SER A 3 19.41 6.90 -6.77
N ARG A 4 18.22 7.05 -6.19
CA ARG A 4 18.06 7.54 -4.82
C ARG A 4 18.07 6.33 -3.88
N GLU A 5 18.95 6.34 -2.88
CA GLU A 5 18.99 5.28 -1.88
C GLU A 5 17.75 5.25 -0.98
N ALA A 6 17.33 4.03 -0.62
CA ALA A 6 16.23 3.74 0.29
C ALA A 6 16.67 3.93 1.76
N THR A 7 17.02 5.16 2.15
CA THR A 7 17.67 5.48 3.44
C THR A 7 16.88 5.11 4.71
N HIS A 8 15.62 4.70 4.58
CA HIS A 8 14.75 4.30 5.69
C HIS A 8 14.39 2.80 5.66
N ALA A 9 14.91 2.05 4.69
CA ALA A 9 14.85 0.59 4.70
C ALA A 9 15.61 0.06 5.93
N GLY A 10 15.06 -0.97 6.58
CA GLY A 10 15.60 -1.56 7.81
C GLY A 10 15.23 -0.80 9.09
N SER A 11 14.57 0.36 8.99
CA SER A 11 14.09 1.13 10.15
C SER A 11 12.59 1.45 10.09
N TRP A 12 12.09 1.97 8.97
CA TRP A 12 10.67 2.30 8.79
C TRP A 12 9.88 1.16 8.15
N TYR A 13 10.55 0.34 7.36
CA TYR A 13 10.03 -0.85 6.70
C TYR A 13 11.15 -1.88 6.56
N SER A 14 10.79 -3.14 6.31
CA SER A 14 11.78 -4.21 6.09
C SER A 14 12.68 -3.89 4.90
N ASP A 15 13.99 -3.93 5.08
CA ASP A 15 14.97 -3.90 3.98
C ASP A 15 15.10 -5.24 3.26
N HIS A 16 14.63 -6.33 3.87
CA HIS A 16 14.54 -7.64 3.22
C HIS A 16 13.31 -7.71 2.30
N GLU A 17 13.55 -7.75 0.99
CA GLU A 17 12.52 -7.75 -0.06
C GLU A 17 11.44 -8.82 0.15
N PRO A 18 11.76 -10.12 0.34
CA PRO A 18 10.74 -11.14 0.52
C PRO A 18 9.84 -10.89 1.74
N THR A 19 10.40 -10.37 2.83
CA THR A 19 9.60 -10.00 4.01
C THR A 19 8.70 -8.82 3.70
N LEU A 20 9.22 -7.80 3.03
CA LEU A 20 8.44 -6.61 2.68
C LEU A 20 7.29 -6.96 1.74
N SER A 21 7.55 -7.74 0.69
CA SER A 21 6.55 -8.21 -0.27
C SER A 21 5.42 -8.97 0.45
N ASN A 22 5.77 -9.94 1.30
CA ASN A 22 4.79 -10.69 2.08
C ASN A 22 3.97 -9.80 3.04
N GLN A 23 4.59 -8.78 3.65
CA GLN A 23 3.88 -7.82 4.51
C GLN A 23 2.84 -7.03 3.72
N LEU A 24 3.24 -6.50 2.56
CA LEU A 24 2.36 -5.71 1.69
C LEU A 24 1.20 -6.56 1.16
N ASP A 25 1.48 -7.76 0.63
CA ASP A 25 0.47 -8.69 0.13
C ASP A 25 -0.53 -9.06 1.22
N LYS A 26 -0.03 -9.34 2.43
CA LYS A 26 -0.88 -9.67 3.59
C LYS A 26 -1.81 -8.51 3.97
N TRP A 27 -1.36 -7.25 3.88
CA TRP A 27 -2.22 -6.10 4.20
C TRP A 27 -3.23 -5.83 3.08
N LEU A 28 -2.82 -5.93 1.82
CA LEU A 28 -3.72 -5.78 0.66
C LEU A 28 -4.81 -6.87 0.64
N ALA A 29 -4.48 -8.09 1.02
CA ALA A 29 -5.43 -9.21 1.11
C ALA A 29 -6.47 -9.03 2.24
N GLN A 30 -6.18 -8.23 3.27
CA GLN A 30 -7.14 -7.96 4.36
C GLN A 30 -8.21 -6.94 3.99
N VAL A 31 -7.96 -6.11 2.97
CA VAL A 31 -8.95 -5.15 2.50
C VAL A 31 -9.98 -5.89 1.63
N PRO A 32 -11.29 -5.78 1.90
CA PRO A 32 -12.30 -6.46 1.09
C PRO A 32 -12.36 -5.90 -0.34
N ASP A 33 -12.69 -6.76 -1.31
CA ASP A 33 -12.77 -6.38 -2.73
C ASP A 33 -13.99 -5.50 -3.05
N GLN A 34 -14.91 -5.34 -2.09
CA GLN A 34 -16.06 -4.46 -2.20
C GLN A 34 -16.27 -3.70 -0.90
N LEU A 35 -16.46 -2.38 -1.02
CA LEU A 35 -16.71 -1.49 0.11
C LEU A 35 -18.18 -1.05 0.13
N PRO A 36 -18.85 -1.06 1.31
CA PRO A 36 -20.21 -0.56 1.45
C PRO A 36 -20.33 0.89 0.98
N GLY A 37 -21.28 1.16 0.08
CA GLY A 37 -21.53 2.50 -0.46
C GLY A 37 -20.55 2.99 -1.53
N ILE A 38 -19.48 2.24 -1.84
CA ILE A 38 -18.49 2.61 -2.86
C ILE A 38 -18.51 1.62 -4.04
N GLY A 39 -18.60 0.31 -3.76
CA GLY A 39 -18.54 -0.73 -4.79
C GLY A 39 -17.20 -1.48 -4.80
N HIS A 40 -16.84 -2.04 -5.96
CA HIS A 40 -15.65 -2.86 -6.11
C HIS A 40 -14.35 -2.04 -6.07
N LEU A 41 -13.27 -2.68 -5.60
CA LEU A 41 -11.91 -2.16 -5.66
C LEU A 41 -11.12 -2.79 -6.81
N PRO A 42 -10.19 -2.05 -7.45
CA PRO A 42 -9.95 -0.61 -7.27
C PRO A 42 -11.16 0.22 -7.69
N VAL A 43 -11.29 1.42 -7.14
CA VAL A 43 -12.40 2.32 -7.50
C VAL A 43 -12.18 2.78 -8.94
N PRO A 44 -13.10 2.51 -9.89
CA PRO A 44 -12.87 2.83 -11.29
C PRO A 44 -12.54 4.31 -11.50
N GLY A 45 -11.41 4.59 -12.14
CA GLY A 45 -10.96 5.94 -12.41
C GLY A 45 -10.41 6.70 -11.20
N ALA A 46 -10.16 6.06 -10.05
CA ALA A 46 -9.51 6.71 -8.93
C ALA A 46 -8.06 7.09 -9.27
N ARG A 47 -7.79 8.40 -9.33
CA ARG A 47 -6.47 8.96 -9.71
C ARG A 47 -5.63 9.39 -8.52
N ILE A 48 -6.22 9.51 -7.34
CA ILE A 48 -5.61 10.13 -6.17
C ILE A 48 -5.96 9.30 -4.95
N ILE A 49 -4.98 9.15 -4.06
CA ILE A 49 -5.16 8.57 -2.72
C ILE A 49 -4.52 9.47 -1.68
N ILE A 50 -4.96 9.33 -0.44
CA ILE A 50 -4.30 9.88 0.75
C ILE A 50 -3.96 8.68 1.63
N ALA A 51 -2.67 8.53 1.97
CA ALA A 51 -2.18 7.42 2.78
C ALA A 51 -1.27 7.94 3.91
N PRO A 52 -1.25 7.28 5.08
CA PRO A 52 -0.30 7.60 6.14
C PRO A 52 1.14 7.26 5.72
N HIS A 53 2.12 7.92 6.35
CA HIS A 53 3.55 7.72 6.06
C HIS A 53 4.39 7.31 7.27
N ALA A 54 3.78 6.92 8.40
CA ALA A 54 4.53 6.37 9.54
C ALA A 54 5.20 5.04 9.17
N GLY A 55 6.07 4.52 10.05
CA GLY A 55 6.68 3.19 9.86
C GLY A 55 5.62 2.10 9.64
N TYR A 56 5.90 1.16 8.74
CA TYR A 56 4.92 0.20 8.21
C TYR A 56 4.32 -0.72 9.27
N SER A 57 5.04 -0.99 10.36
CA SER A 57 4.48 -1.71 11.51
C SER A 57 3.26 -1.03 12.15
N TYR A 58 3.13 0.30 11.98
CA TYR A 58 2.01 1.10 12.49
C TYR A 58 1.01 1.47 11.39
N SER A 59 1.52 1.82 10.20
CA SER A 59 0.71 2.42 9.12
C SER A 59 0.33 1.46 8.01
N GLY A 60 1.05 0.34 7.83
CA GLY A 60 0.93 -0.56 6.68
C GLY A 60 -0.49 -1.07 6.45
N PRO A 61 -1.16 -1.65 7.47
CA PRO A 61 -2.56 -2.08 7.35
C PRO A 61 -3.52 -0.96 6.94
N CYS A 62 -3.31 0.27 7.42
CA CYS A 62 -4.15 1.42 7.08
C CYS A 62 -3.88 1.89 5.64
N ALA A 63 -2.61 2.00 5.25
CA ALA A 63 -2.22 2.41 3.90
C ALA A 63 -2.76 1.45 2.83
N ALA A 64 -2.89 0.15 3.12
CA ALA A 64 -3.44 -0.83 2.20
C ALA A 64 -4.85 -0.48 1.69
N TRP A 65 -5.69 0.16 2.51
CA TRP A 65 -7.02 0.62 2.09
C TRP A 65 -6.94 1.68 0.98
N ALA A 66 -6.00 2.61 1.11
CA ALA A 66 -5.77 3.64 0.11
C ALA A 66 -5.20 3.01 -1.18
N TYR A 67 -4.14 2.22 -1.07
CA TYR A 67 -3.50 1.63 -2.25
C TYR A 67 -4.38 0.62 -2.99
N LYS A 68 -5.20 -0.19 -2.31
CA LYS A 68 -6.12 -1.12 -2.99
C LYS A 68 -7.25 -0.41 -3.72
N ALA A 69 -7.59 0.81 -3.32
CA ALA A 69 -8.61 1.62 -3.99
C ALA A 69 -8.10 2.35 -5.25
N LEU A 70 -6.79 2.45 -5.44
CA LEU A 70 -6.18 3.17 -6.56
C LEU A 70 -6.28 2.37 -7.87
N ASP A 71 -6.80 3.01 -8.92
CA ASP A 71 -6.88 2.42 -10.25
C ASP A 71 -5.61 2.73 -11.06
N LEU A 72 -4.83 1.68 -11.33
CA LEU A 72 -3.57 1.74 -12.08
C LEU A 72 -3.69 1.16 -13.50
N SER A 73 -4.90 0.94 -14.00
CA SER A 73 -5.15 0.36 -15.33
C SER A 73 -4.88 1.31 -16.52
N GLN A 74 -4.47 2.54 -16.24
CA GLN A 74 -4.26 3.63 -17.22
C GLN A 74 -2.80 3.82 -17.61
#